data_AF-A0A0W8DJ36-F1
#
_entry.id   AF-A0A0W8DJ36-F1
#
_cell.length_a   1.000
_cell.length_b   1.000
_cell.length_c   1.000
_cell.angle_alpha   90.00
_cell.angle_beta   90.00
_cell.angle_gamma   90.00
#
_symmetry.space_group_name_H-M   'P 1'
#
loop_
_entity.id
_entity.type
_entity.pdbx_description
1 polymer ?
#
loop_
_entity_poly.entity_id
_entity_poly.type
_entity_poly.pdbx_seq_one_letter_code
_entity_poly.pdbx_strand_id
1 'polypeptide(L)'
;MSKATNTFSEKISLGQKRAYPKEVIAELGLQGLSGAALTSNPNFKYYDEYLVKQALVWAKKDLDVDDILVSLDLNIIPVAVRSKAVNFKYYEEFVAGLMRSWTDNDVSVIDVMKKLKLNKLTGETLEKHPNYKYYKNYVKNNLKAWAADLKSYEFVVAKLGLRGKRGELLQTHPNVVFLEKLKKSADRYREKIWLQQSVTSYEAWKRLELERVHAITRPNSPTYAMYEHYVNLVDDAMVKLIESGEKNLPKLIDTNASPKELSVKAYIWAEKQRPEWYVKFSLGLEKLDETALKDAANYVYYMRYLDAKN
;
A
#
# COMPACT_ATOMS: atom_id res chain seq x y z
N MET A 1 49.35 -8.61 -24.37
CA MET A 1 48.06 -7.86 -24.41
C MET A 1 46.93 -8.87 -24.47
N SER A 2 46.23 -9.06 -23.35
CA SER A 2 45.21 -10.11 -23.16
C SER A 2 43.84 -9.65 -23.68
N LYS A 3 43.23 -10.46 -24.55
CA LYS A 3 41.94 -10.22 -25.20
C LYS A 3 40.93 -11.33 -24.84
N ALA A 4 40.97 -11.83 -23.61
CA ALA A 4 40.19 -13.01 -23.18
C ALA A 4 39.01 -12.72 -22.23
N THR A 5 38.71 -11.46 -21.89
CA THR A 5 37.73 -11.13 -20.83
C THR A 5 36.31 -10.78 -21.29
N ASN A 6 35.97 -10.82 -22.59
CA ASN A 6 34.68 -10.30 -23.07
C ASN A 6 33.57 -11.32 -23.39
N THR A 7 33.87 -12.62 -23.53
CA THR A 7 32.88 -13.59 -24.03
C THR A 7 31.96 -14.17 -22.97
N PHE A 8 32.29 -14.05 -21.68
CA PHE A 8 31.50 -14.65 -20.60
C PHE A 8 30.48 -13.66 -20.00
N SER A 9 30.87 -12.40 -19.81
CA SER A 9 29.95 -11.32 -19.43
C SER A 9 28.82 -11.13 -20.44
N GLU A 10 29.10 -11.31 -21.74
CA GLU A 10 28.06 -11.37 -22.79
C GLU A 10 27.15 -12.60 -22.68
N LYS A 11 27.68 -13.78 -22.31
CA LYS A 11 26.86 -14.99 -22.16
C LYS A 11 25.93 -14.94 -20.95
N ILE A 12 26.36 -14.28 -19.86
CA ILE A 12 25.51 -13.98 -18.71
C ILE A 12 24.43 -12.95 -19.08
N SER A 13 24.78 -11.92 -19.86
CA SER A 13 23.80 -10.91 -20.30
C SER A 13 22.76 -11.47 -21.28
N LEU A 14 23.14 -12.48 -22.07
CA LEU A 14 22.28 -13.15 -23.07
C LEU A 14 21.42 -14.30 -22.53
N GLY A 15 21.50 -14.65 -21.24
CA GLY A 15 20.59 -15.62 -20.61
C GLY A 15 20.64 -17.06 -21.16
N GLN A 16 21.70 -17.44 -21.88
CA GLN A 16 21.75 -18.68 -22.67
C GLN A 16 22.19 -19.94 -21.90
N LYS A 17 22.48 -19.86 -20.60
CA LYS A 17 22.72 -21.04 -19.74
C LYS A 17 22.11 -20.80 -18.36
N ARG A 18 21.39 -21.80 -17.81
CA ARG A 18 21.03 -21.83 -16.37
C ARG A 18 22.32 -22.05 -15.57
N ALA A 19 23.14 -21.01 -15.43
CA ALA A 19 24.27 -21.07 -14.53
C ALA A 19 23.71 -20.98 -13.10
N TYR A 20 24.01 -21.95 -12.25
CA TYR A 20 23.69 -21.84 -10.81
C TYR A 20 24.66 -20.84 -10.15
N PRO A 21 24.28 -20.13 -9.06
CA PRO A 21 25.18 -19.18 -8.40
C PRO A 21 26.56 -19.76 -8.06
N LYS A 22 26.64 -21.06 -7.76
CA LYS A 22 27.89 -21.78 -7.49
C LYS A 22 28.79 -21.91 -8.72
N GLU A 23 28.20 -22.12 -9.89
CA GLU A 23 28.95 -22.18 -11.16
C GLU A 23 29.49 -20.80 -11.52
N VAL A 24 28.69 -19.74 -11.32
CA VAL A 24 29.13 -18.36 -11.57
C VAL A 24 30.24 -17.93 -10.61
N ILE A 25 30.14 -18.25 -9.32
CA ILE A 25 31.25 -18.06 -8.37
C ILE A 25 32.50 -18.77 -8.86
N ALA A 26 32.33 -19.99 -9.39
CA ALA A 26 33.45 -20.79 -9.83
C ALA A 26 34.16 -20.24 -11.06
N GLU A 27 33.38 -19.83 -12.06
CA GLU A 27 33.89 -19.26 -13.31
C GLU A 27 34.53 -17.88 -13.09
N LEU A 28 34.07 -17.13 -12.08
CA LEU A 28 34.64 -15.83 -11.71
C LEU A 28 35.87 -15.93 -10.78
N GLY A 29 36.27 -17.14 -10.39
CA GLY A 29 37.40 -17.36 -9.47
C GLY A 29 37.14 -16.82 -8.06
N LEU A 30 35.87 -16.86 -7.62
CA LEU A 30 35.44 -16.36 -6.31
C LEU A 30 35.25 -17.50 -5.28
N GLN A 31 35.57 -18.75 -5.63
CA GLN A 31 35.39 -19.88 -4.70
C GLN A 31 36.18 -19.65 -3.41
N GLY A 32 35.56 -19.97 -2.27
CA GLY A 32 36.20 -19.87 -0.95
C GLY A 32 36.34 -18.43 -0.40
N LEU A 33 36.06 -17.40 -1.20
CA LEU A 33 36.03 -16.02 -0.72
C LEU A 33 34.73 -15.76 0.07
N SER A 34 34.84 -15.00 1.16
CA SER A 34 33.70 -14.58 1.97
C SER A 34 33.91 -13.19 2.56
N GLY A 35 32.83 -12.56 3.04
CA GLY A 35 32.88 -11.25 3.67
C GLY A 35 33.59 -10.19 2.81
N ALA A 36 34.51 -9.44 3.43
CA ALA A 36 35.28 -8.39 2.75
C ALA A 36 36.13 -8.93 1.59
N ALA A 37 36.73 -10.12 1.73
CA ALA A 37 37.56 -10.71 0.68
C ALA A 37 36.77 -11.01 -0.60
N LEU A 38 35.49 -11.39 -0.45
CA LEU A 38 34.58 -11.56 -1.60
C LEU A 38 34.21 -10.20 -2.21
N THR A 39 33.76 -9.25 -1.40
CA THR A 39 33.21 -7.97 -1.90
C THR A 39 34.28 -7.05 -2.50
N SER A 40 35.54 -7.16 -2.07
CA SER A 40 36.65 -6.38 -2.60
C SER A 40 37.30 -6.99 -3.86
N ASN A 41 36.92 -8.20 -4.24
CA ASN A 41 37.45 -8.83 -5.44
C ASN A 41 36.93 -8.10 -6.72
N PRO A 42 37.79 -7.74 -7.69
CA PRO A 42 37.37 -7.03 -8.91
C PRO A 42 36.29 -7.75 -9.74
N ASN A 43 36.20 -9.08 -9.64
CA ASN A 43 35.21 -9.87 -10.36
C ASN A 43 33.84 -9.93 -9.64
N PHE A 44 33.77 -9.50 -8.38
CA PHE A 44 32.52 -9.52 -7.61
C PHE A 44 31.40 -8.72 -8.27
N LYS A 45 31.72 -7.62 -8.96
CA LYS A 45 30.72 -6.82 -9.69
C LYS A 45 29.91 -7.62 -10.71
N TYR A 46 30.51 -8.62 -11.36
CA TYR A 46 29.82 -9.46 -12.33
C TYR A 46 28.90 -10.47 -11.64
N TYR A 47 29.33 -11.01 -10.49
CA TYR A 47 28.50 -11.87 -9.66
C TYR A 47 27.30 -11.12 -9.08
N ASP A 48 27.53 -9.90 -8.59
CA ASP A 48 26.50 -9.00 -8.06
C ASP A 48 25.43 -8.68 -9.11
N GLU A 49 25.86 -8.25 -10.30
CA GLU A 49 24.95 -7.96 -11.41
C GLU A 49 24.11 -9.19 -11.82
N TYR A 50 24.76 -10.36 -11.93
CA TYR A 50 24.08 -11.61 -12.22
C TYR A 50 23.02 -11.95 -11.16
N LEU A 51 23.37 -11.88 -9.87
CA LEU A 51 22.45 -12.27 -8.80
C LEU A 51 21.27 -11.32 -8.63
N VAL A 52 21.46 -10.01 -8.86
CA VAL A 52 20.33 -9.05 -8.86
C VAL A 52 19.31 -9.42 -9.95
N LYS A 53 19.78 -9.71 -11.17
CA LYS A 53 18.90 -10.13 -12.28
C LYS A 53 18.26 -11.49 -11.99
N GLN A 54 19.03 -12.42 -11.47
CA GLN A 54 18.58 -13.77 -11.20
C GLN A 54 17.55 -13.83 -10.06
N ALA A 55 17.68 -13.00 -9.02
CA ALA A 55 16.70 -12.87 -7.95
C ALA A 55 15.30 -12.52 -8.48
N LEU A 56 15.22 -11.61 -9.46
CA LEU A 56 13.96 -11.26 -10.13
C LEU A 56 13.41 -12.41 -10.97
N VAL A 57 14.27 -13.19 -11.64
CA VAL A 57 13.86 -14.38 -12.40
C VAL A 57 13.30 -15.46 -11.48
N TRP A 58 13.96 -15.71 -10.34
CA TRP A 58 13.46 -16.63 -9.32
C TRP A 58 12.12 -16.19 -8.77
N ALA A 59 11.95 -14.90 -8.50
CA ALA A 59 10.69 -14.34 -8.00
C ALA A 59 9.55 -14.51 -9.00
N LYS A 60 9.80 -14.24 -10.29
CA LYS A 60 8.81 -14.44 -11.38
C LYS A 60 8.38 -15.89 -11.53
N LYS A 61 9.27 -16.83 -11.20
CA LYS A 61 9.00 -18.27 -11.23
C LYS A 61 8.37 -18.79 -9.93
N ASP A 62 8.12 -17.91 -8.95
CA ASP A 62 7.54 -18.25 -7.66
C ASP A 62 8.28 -19.41 -6.96
N LEU A 63 9.62 -19.39 -7.02
CA LEU A 63 10.45 -20.44 -6.43
C LEU A 63 10.32 -20.47 -4.90
N ASP A 64 10.60 -21.62 -4.28
CA ASP A 64 10.51 -21.78 -2.84
C ASP A 64 11.64 -21.02 -2.12
N VAL A 65 11.31 -20.40 -0.98
CA VAL A 65 12.28 -19.64 -0.20
C VAL A 65 13.43 -20.51 0.32
N ASP A 66 13.19 -21.79 0.60
CA ASP A 66 14.23 -22.70 1.08
C ASP A 66 15.24 -23.04 -0.03
N ASP A 67 14.76 -23.21 -1.27
CA ASP A 67 15.63 -23.45 -2.44
C ASP A 67 16.54 -22.25 -2.72
N ILE A 68 16.02 -21.03 -2.54
CA ILE A 68 16.82 -19.81 -2.69
C ILE A 68 17.82 -19.65 -1.55
N LEU A 69 17.44 -20.02 -0.32
CA LEU A 69 18.39 -20.04 0.80
C LEU A 69 19.55 -21.00 0.54
N VAL A 70 19.29 -22.17 -0.04
CA VAL A 70 20.35 -23.11 -0.46
C VAL A 70 21.18 -22.55 -1.61
N SER A 71 20.53 -21.95 -2.61
CA SER A 71 21.21 -21.36 -3.78
C SER A 71 22.16 -20.22 -3.43
N LEU A 72 21.88 -19.51 -2.33
CA LEU A 72 22.67 -18.39 -1.83
C LEU A 72 23.63 -18.77 -0.68
N ASP A 73 23.70 -20.07 -0.33
CA ASP A 73 24.43 -20.60 0.83
C ASP A 73 24.04 -19.90 2.17
N LEU A 74 22.79 -19.45 2.26
CA LEU A 74 22.22 -18.82 3.46
C LEU A 74 21.62 -19.85 4.43
N ASN A 75 21.32 -21.06 3.95
CA ASN A 75 20.79 -22.17 4.75
C ASN A 75 21.78 -22.66 5.81
N ILE A 76 23.09 -22.59 5.54
CA ILE A 76 24.16 -22.95 6.49
C ILE A 76 24.46 -21.85 7.51
N ILE A 77 23.91 -20.64 7.32
CA ILE A 77 24.09 -19.51 8.22
C ILE A 77 22.96 -19.51 9.27
N PRO A 78 23.29 -19.41 10.58
CA PRO A 78 22.27 -19.33 11.63
C PRO A 78 21.29 -18.18 11.37
N VAL A 79 20.00 -18.46 11.55
CA VAL A 79 18.89 -17.52 11.27
C VAL A 79 19.12 -16.15 11.90
N ALA A 80 19.63 -16.11 13.14
CA ALA A 80 19.86 -14.89 13.91
C ALA A 80 20.91 -13.94 13.30
N VAL A 81 21.83 -14.44 12.47
CA VAL A 81 22.90 -13.64 11.85
C VAL A 81 22.84 -13.63 10.33
N ARG A 82 21.91 -14.38 9.73
CA ARG A 82 21.74 -14.51 8.28
C ARG A 82 21.61 -13.17 7.56
N SER A 83 20.95 -12.18 8.18
CA SER A 83 20.77 -10.85 7.60
C SER A 83 22.08 -10.07 7.38
N LYS A 84 23.17 -10.48 8.03
CA LYS A 84 24.50 -9.87 7.88
C LYS A 84 25.34 -10.51 6.78
N ALA A 85 24.88 -11.61 6.18
CA ALA A 85 25.61 -12.30 5.13
C ALA A 85 25.61 -11.47 3.84
N VAL A 86 26.74 -11.49 3.11
CA VAL A 86 26.90 -10.75 1.83
C VAL A 86 25.78 -11.08 0.85
N ASN A 87 25.41 -12.36 0.75
CA ASN A 87 24.38 -12.83 -0.19
C ASN A 87 22.94 -12.56 0.26
N PHE A 88 22.71 -12.08 1.50
CA PHE A 88 21.36 -11.86 2.00
C PHE A 88 20.60 -10.81 1.21
N LYS A 89 21.29 -9.77 0.70
CA LYS A 89 20.66 -8.73 -0.13
C LYS A 89 19.94 -9.29 -1.36
N TYR A 90 20.45 -10.37 -1.96
CA TYR A 90 19.81 -10.99 -3.13
C TYR A 90 18.58 -11.80 -2.74
N TYR A 91 18.58 -12.39 -1.53
CA TYR A 91 17.37 -12.97 -0.96
C TYR A 91 16.31 -11.89 -0.71
N GLU A 92 16.70 -10.71 -0.23
CA GLU A 92 15.76 -9.60 -0.04
C GLU A 92 15.17 -9.13 -1.38
N GLU A 93 15.98 -9.02 -2.43
CA GLU A 93 15.49 -8.66 -3.78
C GLU A 93 14.52 -9.71 -4.32
N PHE A 94 14.85 -11.00 -4.14
CA PHE A 94 13.97 -12.11 -4.51
C PHE A 94 12.63 -12.03 -3.77
N VAL A 95 12.65 -11.86 -2.45
CA VAL A 95 11.41 -11.75 -1.65
C VAL A 95 10.63 -10.49 -2.00
N ALA A 96 11.30 -9.37 -2.30
CA ALA A 96 10.63 -8.16 -2.79
C ALA A 96 9.95 -8.38 -4.16
N GLY A 97 10.55 -9.18 -5.03
CA GLY A 97 9.92 -9.64 -6.28
C GLY A 97 8.71 -10.54 -6.01
N LEU A 98 8.81 -11.48 -5.07
CA LEU A 98 7.68 -12.33 -4.65
C LEU A 98 6.52 -11.48 -4.11
N MET A 99 6.79 -10.51 -3.23
CA MET A 99 5.74 -9.64 -2.68
C MET A 99 4.98 -8.88 -3.77
N ARG A 100 5.69 -8.39 -4.81
CA ARG A 100 5.08 -7.74 -5.98
C ARG A 100 4.17 -8.71 -6.71
N SER A 101 4.72 -9.85 -7.14
CA SER A 101 3.97 -10.90 -7.86
C SER A 101 2.75 -11.38 -7.06
N TRP A 102 2.90 -11.66 -5.77
CA TRP A 102 1.81 -12.11 -4.90
C TRP A 102 0.75 -11.05 -4.66
N THR A 103 1.10 -9.76 -4.76
CA THR A 103 0.11 -8.68 -4.72
C THR A 103 -0.69 -8.64 -6.02
N ASP A 104 0.00 -8.70 -7.16
CA ASP A 104 -0.62 -8.65 -8.49
C ASP A 104 -1.55 -9.86 -8.74
N ASN A 105 -1.26 -11.00 -8.12
CA ASN A 105 -2.03 -12.24 -8.24
C ASN A 105 -3.02 -12.50 -7.09
N ASP A 106 -3.29 -11.52 -6.21
CA ASP A 106 -4.17 -11.66 -5.01
C ASP A 106 -3.91 -12.94 -4.19
N VAL A 107 -2.64 -13.28 -3.97
CA VAL A 107 -2.28 -14.49 -3.20
C VAL A 107 -2.76 -14.32 -1.76
N SER A 108 -3.46 -15.32 -1.22
CA SER A 108 -4.05 -15.19 0.11
C SER A 108 -2.97 -14.98 1.19
N VAL A 109 -3.28 -14.18 2.22
CA VAL A 109 -2.36 -13.98 3.36
C VAL A 109 -2.04 -15.29 4.09
N ILE A 110 -2.87 -16.32 3.97
CA ILE A 110 -2.59 -17.64 4.55
C ILE A 110 -1.55 -18.38 3.71
N ASP A 111 -1.65 -18.29 2.39
CA ASP A 111 -0.69 -18.93 1.49
C ASP A 111 0.65 -18.20 1.49
N VAL A 112 0.66 -16.86 1.59
CA VAL A 112 1.89 -16.09 1.81
C VAL A 112 2.58 -16.52 3.11
N MET A 113 1.83 -16.70 4.20
CA MET A 113 2.40 -17.17 5.47
C MET A 113 3.05 -18.57 5.33
N LYS A 114 2.41 -19.47 4.57
CA LYS A 114 2.96 -20.81 4.27
C LYS A 114 4.19 -20.75 3.37
N LYS A 115 4.13 -19.99 2.27
CA LYS A 115 5.25 -19.81 1.31
C LYS A 115 6.47 -19.21 1.98
N LEU A 116 6.28 -18.36 2.99
CA LEU A 116 7.35 -17.80 3.82
C LEU A 116 7.81 -18.71 4.99
N LYS A 117 7.24 -19.92 5.11
CA LYS A 117 7.52 -20.93 6.16
C LYS A 117 7.19 -20.47 7.58
N LEU A 118 6.18 -19.62 7.72
CA LEU A 118 5.80 -19.02 9.01
C LEU A 118 4.60 -19.72 9.66
N ASN A 119 3.82 -20.48 8.91
CA ASN A 119 2.51 -21.01 9.32
C ASN A 119 2.55 -22.03 10.48
N LYS A 120 3.74 -22.54 10.83
CA LYS A 120 3.95 -23.44 11.98
C LYS A 120 4.61 -22.74 13.17
N LEU A 121 4.94 -21.45 13.04
CA LEU A 121 5.60 -20.67 14.08
C LEU A 121 4.58 -19.85 14.85
N THR A 122 4.80 -19.73 16.16
CA THR A 122 3.99 -18.90 17.07
C THR A 122 4.90 -18.16 18.05
N GLY A 123 4.34 -17.17 18.76
CA GLY A 123 5.04 -16.40 19.79
C GLY A 123 6.36 -15.78 19.32
N GLU A 124 7.35 -15.80 20.20
CA GLU A 124 8.66 -15.20 19.98
C GLU A 124 9.40 -15.77 18.76
N THR A 125 9.25 -17.08 18.50
CA THR A 125 9.86 -17.75 17.35
C THR A 125 9.36 -17.17 16.02
N LEU A 126 8.06 -16.87 15.93
CA LEU A 126 7.50 -16.18 14.76
C LEU A 126 8.01 -14.74 14.68
N GLU A 127 7.99 -14.01 15.78
CA GLU A 127 8.33 -12.59 15.81
C GLU A 127 9.78 -12.31 15.39
N LYS A 128 10.70 -13.18 15.79
CA LYS A 128 12.13 -13.09 15.45
C LYS A 128 12.49 -13.69 14.09
N HIS A 129 11.56 -14.36 13.41
CA HIS A 129 11.86 -14.99 12.13
C HIS A 129 12.14 -13.94 11.04
N PRO A 130 13.24 -14.04 10.25
CA PRO A 130 13.60 -13.04 9.24
C PRO A 130 12.51 -12.77 8.19
N ASN A 131 11.71 -13.79 7.85
CA ASN A 131 10.62 -13.64 6.89
C ASN A 131 9.39 -12.92 7.45
N TYR A 132 9.24 -12.84 8.77
CA TYR A 132 8.03 -12.29 9.38
C TYR A 132 7.85 -10.80 9.06
N LYS A 133 8.94 -10.05 8.85
CA LYS A 133 8.86 -8.64 8.41
C LYS A 133 8.15 -8.49 7.06
N TYR A 134 8.41 -9.38 6.10
CA TYR A 134 7.77 -9.35 4.79
C TYR A 134 6.29 -9.71 4.92
N TYR A 135 5.97 -10.74 5.71
CA TYR A 135 4.59 -11.12 5.99
C TYR A 135 3.78 -9.98 6.62
N LYS A 136 4.31 -9.35 7.68
CA LYS A 136 3.68 -8.19 8.33
C LYS A 136 3.40 -7.06 7.33
N ASN A 137 4.35 -6.77 6.45
CA ASN A 137 4.18 -5.73 5.43
C ASN A 137 3.11 -6.11 4.41
N TYR A 138 3.10 -7.35 3.94
CA TYR A 138 2.10 -7.87 3.01
C TYR A 138 0.68 -7.78 3.59
N VAL A 139 0.48 -8.25 4.83
CA VAL A 139 -0.82 -8.16 5.52
C VAL A 139 -1.20 -6.70 5.76
N LYS A 140 -0.25 -5.84 6.18
CA LYS A 140 -0.54 -4.41 6.41
C LYS A 140 -1.00 -3.70 5.12
N ASN A 141 -0.43 -4.04 3.97
CA ASN A 141 -0.86 -3.45 2.70
C ASN A 141 -2.26 -3.94 2.29
N ASN A 142 -2.56 -5.21 2.51
CA ASN A 142 -3.91 -5.75 2.35
C ASN A 142 -4.92 -5.04 3.27
N LEU A 143 -4.61 -4.83 4.55
CA LEU A 143 -5.49 -4.09 5.47
C LEU A 143 -5.78 -2.66 5.00
N LYS A 144 -4.78 -1.97 4.41
CA LYS A 144 -4.99 -0.63 3.86
C LYS A 144 -5.95 -0.67 2.67
N ALA A 145 -5.72 -1.58 1.73
CA ALA A 145 -6.58 -1.74 0.56
C ALA A 145 -8.01 -2.11 0.96
N TRP A 146 -8.18 -3.08 1.86
CA TRP A 146 -9.49 -3.49 2.36
C TRP A 146 -10.22 -2.36 3.10
N ALA A 147 -9.51 -1.53 3.86
CA ALA A 147 -10.11 -0.35 4.49
C ALA A 147 -10.54 0.70 3.46
N ALA A 148 -9.71 0.93 2.42
CA ALA A 148 -10.02 1.84 1.33
C ALA A 148 -11.24 1.40 0.49
N ASP A 149 -11.39 0.10 0.31
CA ASP A 149 -12.49 -0.54 -0.42
C ASP A 149 -13.72 -0.81 0.45
N LEU A 150 -13.74 -0.29 1.69
CA LEU A 150 -14.85 -0.44 2.64
C LEU A 150 -15.24 -1.90 2.90
N LYS A 151 -14.26 -2.81 2.89
CA LYS A 151 -14.51 -4.23 3.18
C LYS A 151 -14.98 -4.40 4.63
N SER A 152 -15.96 -5.27 4.82
CA SER A 152 -16.54 -5.52 6.15
C SER A 152 -15.54 -6.19 7.10
N TYR A 153 -15.78 -6.04 8.41
CA TYR A 153 -15.01 -6.73 9.44
C TYR A 153 -15.00 -8.26 9.19
N GLU A 154 -16.16 -8.84 8.87
CA GLU A 154 -16.30 -10.27 8.55
C GLU A 154 -15.48 -10.71 7.33
N PHE A 155 -15.40 -9.87 6.29
CA PHE A 155 -14.54 -10.12 5.14
C PHE A 155 -13.07 -10.21 5.58
N VAL A 156 -12.61 -9.27 6.40
CA VAL A 156 -11.21 -9.25 6.85
C VAL A 156 -10.91 -10.43 7.78
N VAL A 157 -11.82 -10.76 8.71
CA VAL A 157 -11.70 -11.96 9.57
C VAL A 157 -11.54 -13.22 8.73
N ALA A 158 -12.35 -13.36 7.67
CA ALA A 158 -12.25 -14.50 6.76
C ALA A 158 -10.91 -14.53 6.00
N LYS A 159 -10.49 -13.40 5.41
CA LYS A 159 -9.22 -13.32 4.66
C LYS A 159 -8.01 -13.57 5.57
N LEU A 160 -8.04 -13.15 6.84
CA LEU A 160 -6.99 -13.45 7.83
C LEU A 160 -6.99 -14.90 8.34
N GLY A 161 -7.92 -15.75 7.87
CA GLY A 161 -8.05 -17.15 8.29
C GLY A 161 -8.57 -17.31 9.72
N LEU A 162 -9.30 -16.32 10.23
CA LEU A 162 -9.79 -16.28 11.62
C LEU A 162 -11.25 -16.71 11.76
N ARG A 163 -11.94 -16.99 10.65
CA ARG A 163 -13.34 -17.43 10.66
C ARG A 163 -13.50 -18.70 11.52
N GLY A 164 -14.48 -18.67 12.41
CA GLY A 164 -14.80 -19.79 13.31
C GLY A 164 -13.84 -19.96 14.50
N LYS A 165 -12.73 -19.21 14.59
CA LYS A 165 -11.84 -19.24 15.75
C LYS A 165 -12.45 -18.42 16.89
N ARG A 166 -12.44 -18.96 18.11
CA ARG A 166 -13.00 -18.34 19.32
C ARG A 166 -12.13 -18.65 20.54
N GLY A 167 -12.26 -17.84 21.60
CA GLY A 167 -11.51 -18.02 22.84
C GLY A 167 -10.00 -18.07 22.62
N GLU A 168 -9.33 -19.00 23.29
CA GLU A 168 -7.88 -19.19 23.22
C GLU A 168 -7.35 -19.41 21.79
N LEU A 169 -8.10 -20.13 20.95
CA LEU A 169 -7.73 -20.40 19.55
C LEU A 169 -7.70 -19.13 18.69
N LEU A 170 -8.46 -18.10 19.06
CA LEU A 170 -8.41 -16.80 18.41
C LEU A 170 -7.29 -15.94 19.00
N GLN A 171 -7.19 -15.89 20.33
CA GLN A 171 -6.24 -15.02 21.04
C GLN A 171 -4.78 -15.39 20.76
N THR A 172 -4.48 -16.67 20.57
CA THR A 172 -3.13 -17.16 20.26
C THR A 172 -2.82 -17.18 18.76
N HIS A 173 -3.79 -16.88 17.90
CA HIS A 173 -3.57 -16.96 16.45
C HIS A 173 -2.64 -15.84 15.99
N PRO A 174 -1.57 -16.14 15.22
CA PRO A 174 -0.62 -15.13 14.72
C PRO A 174 -1.21 -13.92 14.02
N ASN A 175 -2.39 -14.09 13.39
CA ASN A 175 -3.05 -13.02 12.65
C ASN A 175 -4.01 -12.14 13.47
N VAL A 176 -4.28 -12.46 14.75
CA VAL A 176 -5.21 -11.68 15.57
C VAL A 176 -4.72 -10.24 15.79
N VAL A 177 -3.39 -10.06 15.87
CA VAL A 177 -2.75 -8.73 16.01
C VAL A 177 -3.10 -7.78 14.87
N PHE A 178 -3.43 -8.31 13.68
CA PHE A 178 -3.82 -7.52 12.52
C PHE A 178 -5.26 -7.01 12.62
N LEU A 179 -6.16 -7.72 13.31
CA LEU A 179 -7.51 -7.23 13.61
C LEU A 179 -7.46 -6.03 14.54
N GLU A 180 -6.66 -6.12 15.61
CA GLU A 180 -6.47 -4.99 16.54
C GLU A 180 -5.87 -3.78 15.84
N LYS A 181 -4.96 -4.02 14.90
CA LYS A 181 -4.41 -2.95 14.07
C LYS A 181 -5.46 -2.32 13.15
N LEU A 182 -6.33 -3.12 12.55
CA LEU A 182 -7.41 -2.63 11.70
C LEU A 182 -8.36 -1.74 12.50
N LYS A 183 -8.83 -2.20 13.66
CA LYS A 183 -9.74 -1.43 14.54
C LYS A 183 -9.19 -0.03 14.85
N LYS A 184 -7.89 0.08 15.11
CA LYS A 184 -7.22 1.35 15.45
C LYS A 184 -6.85 2.24 14.25
N SER A 185 -6.92 1.72 13.02
CA SER A 185 -6.27 2.36 11.86
C SER A 185 -7.11 2.39 10.59
N ALA A 186 -8.29 1.77 10.57
CA ALA A 186 -9.09 1.61 9.35
C ALA A 186 -9.40 2.95 8.68
N ASP A 187 -9.87 3.94 9.45
CA ASP A 187 -10.24 5.25 8.91
C ASP A 187 -9.04 5.97 8.31
N ARG A 188 -7.94 6.08 9.08
CA ARG A 188 -6.69 6.67 8.60
C ARG A 188 -6.15 5.96 7.35
N TYR A 189 -6.28 4.64 7.24
CA TYR A 189 -5.85 3.92 6.05
C TYR A 189 -6.71 4.23 4.85
N ARG A 190 -8.04 4.18 5.02
CA ARG A 190 -9.00 4.52 3.96
C ARG A 190 -8.73 5.91 3.42
N GLU A 191 -8.70 6.90 4.30
CA GLU A 191 -8.57 8.32 3.94
C GLU A 191 -7.24 8.62 3.28
N LYS A 192 -6.15 8.04 3.80
CA LYS A 192 -4.83 8.17 3.16
C LYS A 192 -4.85 7.64 1.74
N ILE A 193 -5.43 6.46 1.51
CA ILE A 193 -5.50 5.86 0.17
C ILE A 193 -6.42 6.68 -0.74
N TRP A 194 -7.57 7.12 -0.23
CA TRP A 194 -8.50 7.96 -0.97
C TRP A 194 -7.85 9.28 -1.42
N LEU A 195 -7.11 9.96 -0.54
CA LEU A 195 -6.33 11.14 -0.92
C LEU A 195 -5.25 10.83 -1.97
N GLN A 196 -4.50 9.73 -1.79
CA GLN A 196 -3.47 9.31 -2.75
C GLN A 196 -4.04 8.99 -4.13
N GLN A 197 -5.28 8.51 -4.19
CA GLN A 197 -6.00 8.20 -5.42
C GLN A 197 -6.82 9.38 -5.96
N SER A 198 -6.72 10.56 -5.33
CA SER A 198 -7.54 11.74 -5.66
C SER A 198 -9.06 11.46 -5.66
N VAL A 199 -9.53 10.63 -4.72
CA VAL A 199 -10.95 10.36 -4.56
C VAL A 199 -11.67 11.65 -4.17
N THR A 200 -12.59 12.12 -5.00
CA THR A 200 -13.31 13.37 -4.72
C THR A 200 -14.27 13.20 -3.55
N SER A 201 -14.75 14.31 -2.95
CA SER A 201 -15.85 14.24 -1.98
C SER A 201 -17.06 13.49 -2.56
N TYR A 202 -17.40 13.76 -3.83
CA TYR A 202 -18.54 13.09 -4.48
C TYR A 202 -18.30 11.59 -4.74
N GLU A 203 -17.07 11.18 -5.03
CA GLU A 203 -16.74 9.77 -5.12
C GLU A 203 -16.81 9.07 -3.76
N ALA A 204 -16.37 9.72 -2.69
CA ALA A 204 -16.54 9.22 -1.33
C ALA A 204 -18.02 9.07 -0.96
N TRP A 205 -18.86 10.05 -1.30
CA TRP A 205 -20.32 9.98 -1.15
C TRP A 205 -20.91 8.72 -1.81
N LYS A 206 -20.51 8.45 -3.05
CA LYS A 206 -20.94 7.26 -3.80
C LYS A 206 -20.43 5.96 -3.15
N ARG A 207 -19.15 5.90 -2.78
CA ARG A 207 -18.52 4.72 -2.15
C ARG A 207 -19.17 4.37 -0.82
N LEU A 208 -19.56 5.38 -0.04
CA LEU A 208 -20.26 5.23 1.25
C LEU A 208 -21.77 4.99 1.10
N GLU A 209 -22.27 4.95 -0.14
CA GLU A 209 -23.68 4.74 -0.48
C GLU A 209 -24.65 5.71 0.22
N LEU A 210 -24.22 6.93 0.53
CA LEU A 210 -25.02 7.90 1.30
C LEU A 210 -26.29 8.34 0.60
N GLU A 211 -26.31 8.22 -0.73
CA GLU A 211 -27.48 8.45 -1.57
C GLU A 211 -28.65 7.53 -1.20
N ARG A 212 -28.36 6.30 -0.75
CA ARG A 212 -29.37 5.30 -0.35
C ARG A 212 -29.86 5.48 1.08
N VAL A 213 -29.11 6.21 1.90
CA VAL A 213 -29.50 6.48 3.29
C VAL A 213 -30.59 7.55 3.29
N HIS A 214 -31.71 7.25 3.95
CA HIS A 214 -32.86 8.14 4.04
C HIS A 214 -32.45 9.48 4.67
N ALA A 215 -32.95 10.60 4.13
CA ALA A 215 -32.49 11.94 4.52
C ALA A 215 -32.61 12.23 6.02
N ILE A 216 -33.66 11.72 6.66
CA ILE A 216 -33.91 11.89 8.11
C ILE A 216 -32.87 11.17 8.98
N THR A 217 -32.46 9.97 8.60
CA THR A 217 -31.53 9.15 9.40
C THR A 217 -30.08 9.35 9.01
N ARG A 218 -29.82 9.90 7.82
CA ARG A 218 -28.48 10.11 7.27
C ARG A 218 -27.56 10.87 8.21
N PRO A 219 -27.92 12.03 8.81
CA PRO A 219 -26.99 12.78 9.67
C PRO A 219 -26.48 11.99 10.88
N ASN A 220 -27.25 11.00 11.35
CA ASN A 220 -26.91 10.15 12.49
C ASN A 220 -26.27 8.81 12.08
N SER A 221 -25.98 8.59 10.80
CA SER A 221 -25.41 7.32 10.33
C SER A 221 -23.89 7.28 10.48
N PRO A 222 -23.29 6.11 10.76
CA PRO A 222 -21.83 5.96 10.76
C PRO A 222 -21.19 6.35 9.42
N THR A 223 -21.87 6.06 8.31
CA THR A 223 -21.39 6.42 6.96
C THR A 223 -21.37 7.92 6.72
N TYR A 224 -22.28 8.68 7.34
CA TYR A 224 -22.28 10.13 7.27
C TYR A 224 -21.11 10.71 8.05
N ALA A 225 -20.85 10.24 9.28
CA ALA A 225 -19.69 10.67 10.05
C ALA A 225 -18.36 10.40 9.30
N MET A 226 -18.24 9.26 8.63
CA MET A 226 -17.08 8.94 7.78
C MET A 226 -16.95 9.92 6.60
N TYR A 227 -18.07 10.28 5.97
CA TYR A 227 -18.10 11.23 4.86
C TYR A 227 -17.75 12.65 5.31
N GLU A 228 -18.38 13.13 6.39
CA GLU A 228 -18.11 14.44 6.98
C GLU A 228 -16.62 14.61 7.31
N HIS A 229 -16.03 13.61 7.96
CA HIS A 229 -14.60 13.62 8.27
C HIS A 229 -13.74 13.70 6.99
N TYR A 230 -14.10 12.94 5.95
CA TYR A 230 -13.37 12.97 4.69
C TYR A 230 -13.52 14.29 3.92
N VAL A 231 -14.72 14.87 3.89
CA VAL A 231 -14.96 16.20 3.29
C VAL A 231 -14.07 17.23 3.98
N ASN A 232 -14.03 17.22 5.31
CA ASN A 232 -13.21 18.16 6.05
C ASN A 232 -11.71 17.98 5.81
N LEU A 233 -11.25 16.73 5.70
CA LEU A 233 -9.87 16.42 5.37
C LEU A 233 -9.49 16.94 3.97
N VAL A 234 -10.35 16.73 2.98
CA VAL A 234 -10.17 17.24 1.61
C VAL A 234 -10.18 18.77 1.60
N ASP A 235 -11.15 19.38 2.26
CA ASP A 235 -11.30 20.83 2.29
C ASP A 235 -10.11 21.51 2.95
N ASP A 236 -9.65 21.00 4.10
CA ASP A 236 -8.45 21.51 4.78
C ASP A 236 -7.20 21.39 3.91
N ALA A 237 -7.06 20.29 3.16
CA ALA A 237 -5.95 20.10 2.24
C ALA A 237 -6.00 21.09 1.07
N MET A 238 -7.18 21.29 0.48
CA MET A 238 -7.38 22.22 -0.64
C MET A 238 -7.15 23.68 -0.22
N VAL A 239 -7.70 24.10 0.93
CA VAL A 239 -7.49 25.45 1.46
C VAL A 239 -5.99 25.73 1.63
N LYS A 240 -5.25 24.82 2.28
CA LYS A 240 -3.80 24.96 2.46
C LYS A 240 -3.04 25.09 1.15
N LEU A 241 -3.38 24.28 0.15
CA LEU A 241 -2.74 24.34 -1.16
C LEU A 241 -3.00 25.67 -1.86
N ILE A 242 -4.25 26.14 -1.87
CA ILE A 242 -4.63 27.41 -2.48
C ILE A 242 -3.95 28.59 -1.79
N GLU A 243 -3.95 28.62 -0.46
CA GLU A 243 -3.30 29.67 0.33
C GLU A 243 -1.77 29.68 0.16
N SER A 244 -1.16 28.50 -0.09
CA SER A 244 0.27 28.40 -0.41
C SER A 244 0.63 28.87 -1.82
N GLY A 245 -0.37 29.15 -2.67
CA GLY A 245 -0.17 29.56 -4.06
C GLY A 245 0.11 28.40 -5.01
N GLU A 246 -0.24 27.17 -4.64
CA GLU A 246 -0.14 26.01 -5.53
C GLU A 246 -1.00 26.22 -6.79
N LYS A 247 -0.39 26.03 -7.96
CA LYS A 247 -1.07 26.22 -9.26
C LYS A 247 -1.68 24.93 -9.78
N ASN A 248 -1.10 23.79 -9.42
CA ASN A 248 -1.53 22.47 -9.85
C ASN A 248 -2.33 21.78 -8.75
N LEU A 249 -3.57 22.24 -8.56
CA LEU A 249 -4.45 21.70 -7.54
C LEU A 249 -4.89 20.26 -7.89
N PRO A 250 -4.89 19.33 -6.92
CA PRO A 250 -5.40 17.99 -7.14
C PRO A 250 -6.93 18.03 -7.34
N LYS A 251 -7.45 17.15 -8.19
CA LYS A 251 -8.89 17.04 -8.44
C LYS A 251 -9.58 16.30 -7.28
N LEU A 252 -9.76 16.98 -6.16
CA LEU A 252 -10.43 16.43 -4.96
C LEU A 252 -11.89 16.89 -4.82
N ILE A 253 -12.31 17.85 -5.65
CA ILE A 253 -13.67 18.39 -5.67
C ILE A 253 -14.29 18.09 -7.03
N ASP A 254 -15.53 17.66 -7.04
CA ASP A 254 -16.32 17.48 -8.25
C ASP A 254 -17.42 18.55 -8.30
N THR A 255 -17.31 19.47 -9.25
CA THR A 255 -18.27 20.58 -9.42
C THR A 255 -19.61 20.10 -10.02
N ASN A 256 -19.66 18.86 -10.52
CA ASN A 256 -20.86 18.20 -11.05
C ASN A 256 -21.43 17.16 -10.07
N ALA A 257 -21.15 17.31 -8.77
CA ALA A 257 -21.70 16.45 -7.74
C ALA A 257 -23.24 16.51 -7.68
N SER A 258 -23.87 15.49 -7.10
CA SER A 258 -25.34 15.41 -7.06
C SER A 258 -25.94 16.53 -6.19
N PRO A 259 -27.16 17.01 -6.50
CA PRO A 259 -27.86 17.98 -5.67
C PRO A 259 -27.95 17.63 -4.18
N LYS A 260 -28.07 16.34 -3.86
CA LYS A 260 -28.13 15.86 -2.48
C LYS A 260 -26.77 15.91 -1.80
N GLU A 261 -25.69 15.60 -2.50
CA GLU A 261 -24.33 15.69 -1.97
C GLU A 261 -23.97 17.17 -1.71
N LEU A 262 -24.19 18.04 -2.69
CA LEU A 262 -23.94 19.48 -2.58
C LEU A 262 -24.76 20.12 -1.46
N SER A 263 -26.02 19.72 -1.31
CA SER A 263 -26.85 20.10 -0.17
C SER A 263 -26.22 19.74 1.16
N VAL A 264 -25.71 18.51 1.29
CA VAL A 264 -25.11 18.05 2.55
C VAL A 264 -23.79 18.78 2.80
N LYS A 265 -22.96 18.95 1.78
CA LYS A 265 -21.70 19.71 1.89
C LYS A 265 -21.92 21.14 2.33
N ALA A 266 -22.97 21.81 1.86
CA ALA A 266 -23.32 23.15 2.30
C ALA A 266 -23.48 23.24 3.83
N TYR A 267 -24.13 22.25 4.46
CA TYR A 267 -24.24 22.18 5.91
C TYR A 267 -22.90 21.91 6.59
N ILE A 268 -22.11 20.95 6.08
CA ILE A 268 -20.77 20.64 6.64
C ILE A 268 -19.87 21.87 6.57
N TRP A 269 -19.91 22.62 5.47
CA TRP A 269 -19.15 23.86 5.30
C TRP A 269 -19.59 24.94 6.27
N ALA A 270 -20.89 25.06 6.54
CA ALA A 270 -21.42 26.02 7.52
C ALA A 270 -20.98 25.66 8.93
N GLU A 271 -21.11 24.38 9.32
CA GLU A 271 -20.70 23.86 10.63
C GLU A 271 -19.19 24.04 10.89
N LYS A 272 -18.35 23.84 9.87
CA LYS A 272 -16.90 24.08 9.95
C LYS A 272 -16.49 25.52 9.65
N GLN A 273 -17.44 26.42 9.43
CA GLN A 273 -17.21 27.84 9.14
C GLN A 273 -16.19 28.04 8.00
N ARG A 274 -16.35 27.26 6.92
CA ARG A 274 -15.43 27.34 5.78
C ARG A 274 -15.43 28.75 5.18
N PRO A 275 -14.29 29.26 4.70
CA PRO A 275 -14.25 30.58 4.08
C PRO A 275 -15.18 30.66 2.87
N GLU A 276 -15.90 31.77 2.70
CA GLU A 276 -16.84 31.95 1.59
C GLU A 276 -16.18 31.81 0.22
N TRP A 277 -14.94 32.31 0.09
CA TRP A 277 -14.15 32.15 -1.13
C TRP A 277 -13.94 30.67 -1.48
N TYR A 278 -13.72 29.82 -0.46
CA TYR A 278 -13.50 28.39 -0.64
C TYR A 278 -14.78 27.67 -1.04
N VAL A 279 -15.91 28.05 -0.44
CA VAL A 279 -17.22 27.50 -0.80
C VAL A 279 -17.57 27.85 -2.26
N LYS A 280 -17.35 29.11 -2.68
CA LYS A 280 -17.56 29.53 -4.07
C LYS A 280 -16.66 28.76 -5.04
N PHE A 281 -15.37 28.64 -4.72
CA PHE A 281 -14.42 27.82 -5.48
C PHE A 281 -14.88 26.35 -5.60
N SER A 282 -15.32 25.76 -4.49
CA SER A 282 -15.77 24.36 -4.45
C SER A 282 -17.04 24.11 -5.26
N LEU A 283 -17.84 25.15 -5.48
CA LEU A 283 -19.08 25.10 -6.26
C LEU A 283 -18.89 25.51 -7.73
N GLY A 284 -17.67 25.87 -8.15
CA GLY A 284 -17.42 26.39 -9.50
C GLY A 284 -18.02 27.78 -9.73
N LEU A 285 -18.18 28.56 -8.66
CA LEU A 285 -18.77 29.90 -8.69
C LEU A 285 -17.70 31.00 -8.66
N GLU A 286 -16.42 30.64 -8.74
CA GLU A 286 -15.34 31.60 -8.82
C GLU A 286 -15.44 32.43 -10.10
N LYS A 287 -15.11 33.72 -9.99
CA LYS A 287 -15.00 34.67 -11.11
C LYS A 287 -16.31 34.95 -11.88
N LEU A 288 -17.46 34.50 -11.37
CA LEU A 288 -18.76 34.93 -11.88
C LEU A 288 -19.07 36.34 -11.38
N ASP A 289 -19.57 37.19 -12.27
CA ASP A 289 -20.16 38.47 -11.89
C ASP A 289 -21.51 38.27 -11.18
N GLU A 290 -22.10 39.33 -10.64
CA GLU A 290 -23.31 39.22 -9.81
C GLU A 290 -24.50 38.60 -10.56
N THR A 291 -24.62 38.88 -11.86
CA THR A 291 -25.70 38.34 -12.70
C THR A 291 -25.46 36.87 -12.98
N ALA A 292 -24.27 36.52 -13.48
CA ALA A 292 -23.89 35.14 -13.79
C ALA A 292 -23.88 34.24 -12.54
N LEU A 293 -23.56 34.81 -11.37
CA LEU A 293 -23.58 34.10 -10.10
C LEU A 293 -24.99 33.66 -9.72
N LYS A 294 -26.00 34.52 -9.87
CA LYS A 294 -27.40 34.20 -9.50
C LYS A 294 -28.03 33.19 -10.45
N ASP A 295 -27.60 33.19 -11.71
CA ASP A 295 -28.08 32.26 -12.73
C ASP A 295 -27.37 30.89 -12.70
N ALA A 296 -26.27 30.76 -11.96
CA ALA A 296 -25.51 29.51 -11.88
C ALA A 296 -26.28 28.43 -11.11
N ALA A 297 -26.36 27.22 -11.68
CA ALA A 297 -27.09 26.09 -11.09
C ALA A 297 -26.66 25.75 -9.65
N ASN A 298 -25.39 25.97 -9.32
CA ASN A 298 -24.84 25.67 -7.98
C ASN A 298 -25.03 26.79 -6.95
N TYR A 299 -25.55 27.97 -7.35
CA TYR A 299 -25.75 29.11 -6.46
C TYR A 299 -26.70 28.81 -5.29
N VAL A 300 -27.71 27.96 -5.52
CA VAL A 300 -28.65 27.52 -4.47
C VAL A 300 -27.94 26.86 -3.27
N TYR A 301 -26.82 26.18 -3.49
CA TYR A 301 -26.06 25.54 -2.41
C TYR A 301 -25.19 26.54 -1.66
N TYR A 302 -24.72 27.59 -2.34
CA TYR A 302 -24.04 28.71 -1.67
C TYR A 302 -25.00 29.43 -0.72
N MET A 303 -26.22 29.71 -1.16
CA MET A 303 -27.27 30.29 -0.31
C MET A 303 -27.57 29.41 0.90
N ARG A 304 -27.71 28.10 0.70
CA ARG A 304 -27.91 27.14 1.79
C ARG A 304 -26.78 27.16 2.82
N TYR A 305 -25.54 27.30 2.37
CA TYR A 305 -24.39 27.44 3.26
C TYR A 305 -24.47 28.74 4.08
N LEU A 306 -24.86 29.87 3.48
CA LEU A 306 -25.04 31.13 4.20
C LEU A 306 -26.18 31.05 5.22
N ASP A 307 -27.31 30.47 4.84
CA ASP A 307 -28.47 30.31 5.72
C ASP A 307 -28.16 29.44 6.93
N ALA A 308 -27.39 28.36 6.75
CA ALA A 308 -27.01 27.45 7.83
C ALA A 308 -25.87 27.96 8.73
N LYS A 309 -25.15 29.00 8.30
CA LYS A 309 -24.06 29.61 9.05
C LYS A 309 -24.55 30.68 10.05
N ASN A 310 -25.75 31.23 9.80
CA ASN A 310 -26.42 32.26 10.61
C ASN A 310 -27.28 31.63 11.71
#